data_AF-A0A7Y2Y824-F1
#
_entry.id   AF-A0A7Y2Y824-F1
#
_cell.length_a   1.000
_cell.length_b   1.000
_cell.length_c   1.000
_cell.angle_alpha   90.00
_cell.angle_beta   90.00
_cell.angle_gamma   90.00
#
_symmetry.space_group_name_H-M   'P 1'
#
loop_
_entity.id
_entity.type
_entity.pdbx_description
1 polymer ?
#
loop_
_entity_poly.entity_id
_entity_poly.type
_entity_poly.pdbx_seq_one_letter_code
_entity_poly.pdbx_strand_id
1 'polypeptide(L)'
;YFEVNSDLNQFSYSDNELTAQQVYIQRGCFCASVNPVPVSVGSITGTKLPNGTWDIDISISLEWDEFSETDSRTISGIFSAQ
;
A
#
# COMPACT_ATOMS: atom_id res chain seq x y z
N TYR A 1 -0.26 -5.42 0.76
CA TYR A 1 -1.71 -5.51 0.84
C TYR A 1 -2.22 -4.38 1.71
N PHE A 2 -3.44 -3.93 1.46
CA PHE A 2 -4.18 -2.99 2.29
C PHE A 2 -5.67 -3.26 2.09
N GLU A 3 -6.49 -2.89 3.05
CA GLU A 3 -7.94 -3.02 2.98
C GLU A 3 -8.58 -1.65 3.01
N VAL A 4 -9.71 -1.51 2.31
CA VAL A 4 -10.50 -0.27 2.28
C VAL A 4 -11.95 -0.60 2.53
N ASN A 5 -12.65 0.29 3.22
CA ASN A 5 -14.07 0.15 3.45
C ASN A 5 -14.83 0.20 2.11
N SER A 6 -15.70 -0.79 1.87
CA SER A 6 -16.47 -0.94 0.63
C SER A 6 -17.42 0.22 0.33
N ASP A 7 -17.83 0.94 1.37
CA ASP A 7 -18.80 2.04 1.32
C ASP A 7 -18.16 3.37 0.90
N LEU A 8 -16.82 3.43 0.84
CA LEU A 8 -16.10 4.61 0.38
C LEU A 8 -16.18 4.74 -1.14
N ASN A 9 -16.28 5.98 -1.60
CA ASN A 9 -16.08 6.34 -3.01
C ASN A 9 -14.67 6.89 -3.28
N GLN A 10 -13.97 7.30 -2.22
CA GLN A 10 -12.60 7.78 -2.28
C GLN A 10 -11.92 7.57 -0.93
N PHE A 11 -10.61 7.42 -0.94
CA PHE A 11 -9.78 7.41 0.26
C PHE A 11 -8.44 8.09 -0.01
N SER A 12 -7.82 8.59 1.07
CA SER A 12 -6.47 9.14 1.06
C SER A 12 -5.88 8.91 2.43
N TYR A 13 -4.81 8.12 2.48
CA TYR A 13 -4.08 7.82 3.71
C TYR A 13 -2.63 8.24 3.53
N SER A 14 -2.06 8.85 4.57
CA SER A 14 -0.68 9.33 4.58
C SER A 14 0.05 8.98 5.86
N ASP A 15 1.34 8.67 5.74
CA ASP A 15 2.28 8.46 6.84
C ASP A 15 1.71 7.55 7.95
N ASN A 16 1.51 8.09 9.16
CA ASN A 16 1.02 7.35 10.32
C ASN A 16 -0.38 6.74 10.11
N GLU A 17 -1.19 7.28 9.20
CA GLU A 17 -2.50 6.73 8.85
C GLU A 17 -2.37 5.37 8.15
N LEU A 18 -1.28 5.14 7.41
CA LEU A 18 -1.00 3.87 6.75
C LEU A 18 -0.82 2.72 7.76
N THR A 19 -0.25 3.01 8.92
CA THR A 19 -0.12 2.03 10.01
C THR A 19 -1.48 1.67 10.61
N ALA A 20 -2.37 2.67 10.77
CA ALA A 20 -3.73 2.44 11.25
C ALA A 20 -4.59 1.63 10.25
N GLN A 21 -4.33 1.80 8.96
CA GLN A 21 -4.97 1.02 7.88
C GLN A 21 -4.31 -0.34 7.64
N GLN A 22 -3.40 -0.79 8.52
CA GLN A 22 -2.77 -2.10 8.42
C GLN A 22 -2.16 -2.34 7.03
N VAL A 23 -1.46 -1.34 6.50
CA VAL A 23 -0.79 -1.41 5.22
C VAL A 23 0.54 -2.15 5.40
N TYR A 24 0.75 -3.21 4.61
CA TYR A 24 1.99 -3.97 4.62
C TYR A 24 2.51 -4.23 3.22
N ILE A 25 3.83 -4.29 3.09
CA ILE A 25 4.49 -4.77 1.89
C ILE A 25 5.11 -6.14 2.15
N GLN A 26 4.92 -7.06 1.21
CA GLN A 26 5.54 -8.37 1.24
C GLN A 26 6.52 -8.46 0.08
N ARG A 27 7.78 -8.79 0.38
CA ARG A 27 8.77 -9.06 -0.65
C ARG A 27 8.59 -10.49 -1.15
N GLY A 28 8.38 -10.63 -2.46
CA GLY A 28 8.61 -11.90 -3.13
C GLY A 28 10.12 -12.09 -3.31
N CYS A 29 10.73 -12.99 -2.53
CA CYS A 29 12.09 -13.46 -2.78
C CYS A 29 12.04 -14.94 -3.17
N PHE A 30 12.97 -15.40 -4.02
CA PHE A 30 13.26 -16.84 -4.20
C PHE A 30 13.89 -17.48 -2.95
N CYS A 31 14.25 -16.67 -1.96
CA CYS A 31 14.80 -17.05 -0.66
C CYS A 31 13.71 -17.11 0.43
N ALA A 32 14.09 -17.53 1.66
CA ALA A 32 13.17 -17.80 2.78
C ALA A 32 12.05 -16.76 2.94
N SER A 33 10.87 -17.22 3.38
CA SER A 33 9.69 -16.38 3.60
C SER A 33 10.05 -15.16 4.46
N VAL A 34 10.01 -13.98 3.84
CA VAL A 34 10.20 -12.71 4.54
C VAL A 34 8.85 -12.28 5.11
N ASN A 35 8.82 -11.95 6.39
CA ASN A 35 7.62 -11.43 7.04
C ASN A 35 7.19 -10.11 6.35
N PRO A 36 5.88 -9.85 6.20
CA PRO A 36 5.40 -8.56 5.73
C PRO A 36 5.91 -7.43 6.63
N VAL A 37 6.31 -6.31 6.02
CA VAL A 37 6.80 -5.13 6.74
C VAL A 37 5.73 -4.04 6.71
N PRO A 38 5.39 -3.43 7.87
CA PRO A 38 4.40 -2.36 7.94
C PRO A 38 4.90 -1.12 7.22
N VAL A 39 3.98 -0.37 6.61
CA VAL A 39 4.28 0.88 5.92
C VAL A 39 3.86 2.05 6.80
N SER A 40 4.78 2.99 7.05
CA SER A 40 4.55 4.17 7.89
C SER A 40 4.88 5.50 7.21
N VAL A 41 5.43 5.49 5.99
CA VAL A 41 5.84 6.70 5.27
C VAL A 41 5.32 6.65 3.84
N GLY A 42 4.70 7.76 3.41
CA GLY A 42 4.19 7.95 2.06
C GLY A 42 2.68 8.12 1.99
N SER A 43 2.07 7.78 0.85
CA SER A 43 0.64 7.94 0.61
C SER A 43 0.03 6.80 -0.19
N ILE A 44 -1.24 6.53 0.09
CA ILE A 44 -2.11 5.66 -0.71
C ILE A 44 -3.42 6.42 -0.91
N THR A 45 -3.76 6.70 -2.16
CA THR A 45 -5.01 7.35 -2.54
C THR A 45 -5.78 6.48 -3.51
N GLY A 46 -7.10 6.56 -3.47
CA GLY A 46 -7.89 5.86 -4.47
C GLY A 46 -9.27 6.47 -4.66
N THR A 47 -9.77 6.35 -5.88
CA THR A 47 -11.11 6.80 -6.29
C THR A 47 -11.85 5.64 -6.93
N LYS A 48 -13.09 5.41 -6.49
CA LYS A 48 -13.97 4.39 -7.04
C LYS A 48 -14.55 4.88 -8.35
N LEU A 49 -14.40 4.08 -9.40
CA LEU A 49 -14.91 4.34 -10.73
C LEU A 49 -16.37 3.84 -10.87
N PRO A 50 -17.16 4.38 -11.83
CA PRO A 50 -18.58 4.01 -11.99
C PRO A 50 -18.84 2.52 -12.25
N ASN A 51 -17.86 1.81 -12.81
CA ASN A 51 -17.90 0.37 -13.06
C ASN A 51 -17.53 -0.49 -11.82
N GLY A 52 -17.30 0.14 -10.66
CA GLY A 52 -16.95 -0.54 -9.41
C GLY A 52 -15.47 -0.88 -9.23
N THR A 53 -14.60 -0.55 -10.21
CA THR A 53 -13.13 -0.66 -10.04
C THR A 53 -12.57 0.55 -9.32
N TRP A 54 -11.33 0.45 -8.84
CA TRP A 54 -10.64 1.52 -8.12
C TRP A 54 -9.46 2.02 -8.93
N ASP A 55 -9.37 3.32 -9.14
CA ASP A 55 -8.15 4.00 -9.58
C ASP A 55 -7.32 4.31 -8.34
N ILE A 56 -6.13 3.73 -8.22
CA ILE A 56 -5.30 3.77 -7.02
C ILE A 56 -3.91 4.24 -7.36
N ASP A 57 -3.43 5.20 -6.58
CA ASP A 57 -2.06 5.68 -6.56
C ASP A 57 -1.43 5.40 -5.19
N ILE A 58 -0.24 4.81 -5.22
CA ILE A 58 0.56 4.43 -4.05
C ILE A 58 1.93 5.04 -4.26
N SER A 59 2.41 5.78 -3.26
CA SER A 59 3.79 6.28 -3.21
C SER A 59 4.31 6.11 -1.80
N ILE A 60 5.06 5.04 -1.55
CA ILE A 60 5.51 4.66 -0.19
C ILE A 60 7.02 4.51 -0.11
N SER A 61 7.56 4.72 1.09
CA SER A 61 8.97 4.49 1.40
C SER A 61 9.11 3.60 2.63
N LEU A 62 10.11 2.74 2.61
CA LEU A 62 10.33 1.68 3.59
C LEU A 62 11.80 1.65 3.96
N GLU A 63 12.11 1.56 5.24
CA GLU A 63 13.46 1.27 5.71
C GLU A 63 13.56 -0.21 6.06
N TRP A 64 14.51 -0.90 5.46
CA TRP A 64 14.79 -2.29 5.77
C TRP A 64 15.93 -2.36 6.79
N ASP A 65 15.58 -2.62 8.06
CA ASP A 65 16.52 -2.67 9.18
C ASP A 65 17.75 -3.57 8.92
N GLU A 66 17.57 -4.65 8.15
CA GLU A 66 18.64 -5.63 7.85
C GLU A 66 19.70 -5.09 6.88
N PHE A 67 19.41 -4.05 6.09
CA PHE A 67 20.29 -3.55 5.04
C PHE A 67 20.58 -2.05 5.12
N SER A 68 19.92 -1.33 6.04
CA SER A 68 19.96 0.14 6.10
C SER A 68 19.64 0.78 4.75
N GLU A 69 18.78 0.11 3.97
CA GLU A 69 18.36 0.57 2.65
C GLU A 69 16.95 1.15 2.73
N THR A 70 16.77 2.34 2.15
CA THR A 70 15.45 2.90 1.89
C THR A 70 14.98 2.44 0.52
N ASP A 71 13.83 1.76 0.47
CA ASP A 71 13.15 1.36 -0.76
C ASP A 71 11.91 2.23 -0.95
N SER A 72 11.82 2.90 -2.09
CA SER A 72 10.66 3.69 -2.48
C SER A 72 9.91 3.01 -3.63
N ARG A 73 8.59 2.93 -3.50
CA ARG A 73 7.70 2.29 -4.47
C ARG A 73 6.61 3.25 -4.88
N THR A 74 6.45 3.40 -6.18
CA THR A 74 5.30 4.09 -6.77
C THR A 74 4.53 3.09 -7.62
N ILE A 75 3.22 2.98 -7.37
CA ILE A 75 2.31 2.11 -8.11
C ILE A 75 1.08 2.94 -8.42
N SER A 76 0.71 2.98 -9.70
CA SER A 76 -0.52 3.63 -10.17
C SER A 76 -1.26 2.65 -11.07
N GLY A 77 -2.57 2.52 -10.89
CA GLY A 77 -3.34 1.64 -11.75
C GLY A 77 -4.79 1.44 -11.35
N ILE A 78 -5.50 0.67 -12.18
CA ILE A 78 -6.89 0.29 -11.95
C ILE A 78 -6.95 -1.12 -11.34
N PHE A 79 -7.64 -1.26 -10.22
CA PHE A 79 -7.76 -2.51 -9.47
C PHE A 79 -9.23 -2.89 -9.28
N SER A 80 -9.50 -4.19 -9.33
CA SER A 80 -10.79 -4.75 -8.92
C SER A 80 -10.70 -5.20 -7.47
N ALA A 81 -11.75 -4.96 -6.68
CA ALA A 81 -11.84 -5.53 -5.34
C ALA A 81 -11.89 -7.07 -5.45
N GLN A 82 -11.17 -7.76 -4.56
CA GLN A 82 -11.20 -9.23 -4.43
C GLN A 82 -12.08 -9.65 -3.25
#